data_AF-Q977Q9-F1
#
_entry.id   AF-Q977Q9-F1
#
_cell.length_a   1.000
_cell.length_b   1.000
_cell.length_c   1.000
_cell.angle_alpha   90.00
_cell.angle_beta   90.00
_cell.angle_gamma   90.00
#
_symmetry.space_group_name_H-M   'P 1'
#
loop_
_entity.id
_entity.type
_entity.pdbx_description
1 polymer ?
#
loop_
_entity_poly.entity_id
_entity_poly.type
_entity_poly.pdbx_seq_one_letter_code
_entity_poly.pdbx_strand_id
1 'polypeptide(L)'
;MNYKIPSDAMVGKYTVVADTHFGQIEKSFFVINDFDVVNSVPSSEPSSKVSKIIEKFNRIAGNEISITLDEKSTVESTLVPRVIQGSLFTSARGEESSVNLRITTTNGQCIIGPDSNCLVTESTRKPGEIYSLVSIDDVNYNIRYSGNDVRLEKFSIVPEDSNSKIVLDTWNVEIIKDDQPSRFYYKVSYVALQ
;
A
#
# COMPACT_ATOMS: atom_id res chain seq x y z
N MET A 1 -21.23 -28.38 19.43
CA MET A 1 -22.25 -28.11 18.40
C MET A 1 -21.88 -26.84 17.69
N ASN A 2 -21.97 -26.78 16.36
CA ASN A 2 -21.66 -25.56 15.60
C ASN A 2 -22.96 -24.81 15.34
N TYR A 3 -23.02 -23.53 15.72
CA TYR A 3 -24.14 -22.66 15.36
C TYR A 3 -24.00 -22.22 13.91
N LYS A 4 -25.07 -22.31 13.12
CA LYS A 4 -25.11 -21.82 11.74
C LYS A 4 -25.77 -20.45 11.71
N ILE A 5 -25.09 -19.47 11.13
CA ILE A 5 -25.62 -18.11 10.95
C ILE A 5 -26.71 -18.18 9.86
N PRO A 6 -27.94 -17.70 10.13
CA PRO A 6 -29.01 -17.62 9.13
C PRO A 6 -28.65 -16.72 7.95
N SER A 7 -29.18 -17.02 6.75
CA SER A 7 -28.92 -16.22 5.54
C SER A 7 -29.53 -14.82 5.56
N ASP A 8 -30.46 -14.56 6.47
CA ASP A 8 -31.14 -13.29 6.72
C ASP A 8 -30.57 -12.55 7.95
N ALA A 9 -29.45 -13.02 8.51
CA ALA A 9 -28.81 -12.37 9.65
C ALA A 9 -28.36 -10.95 9.29
N MET A 10 -28.59 -10.01 10.20
CA MET A 10 -28.15 -8.63 10.03
C MET A 10 -26.62 -8.54 10.01
N VAL A 11 -26.10 -7.63 9.20
CA VAL A 11 -24.67 -7.26 9.22
C VAL A 11 -24.36 -6.53 10.53
N GLY A 12 -23.25 -6.89 11.19
CA GLY A 12 -22.85 -6.25 12.43
C GLY A 12 -21.99 -7.13 13.35
N LYS A 13 -21.69 -6.60 14.54
CA LYS A 13 -20.93 -7.30 15.58
C LYS A 13 -21.85 -8.18 16.41
N TYR A 14 -21.53 -9.46 16.48
CA TYR A 14 -22.19 -10.46 17.32
C TYR A 14 -21.25 -10.87 18.45
N THR A 15 -21.80 -11.10 19.64
CA THR A 15 -21.05 -11.58 20.81
C THR A 15 -21.63 -12.91 21.26
N VAL A 16 -20.76 -13.91 21.33
CA VAL A 16 -21.04 -15.22 21.95
C VAL A 16 -20.69 -15.10 23.42
N VAL A 17 -21.66 -15.39 24.27
CA VAL A 17 -21.51 -15.35 25.73
C VAL A 17 -21.64 -16.78 26.26
N ALA A 18 -20.61 -17.25 26.94
CA ALA A 18 -20.62 -18.48 27.70
C ALA A 18 -20.72 -18.13 29.18
N ASP A 19 -21.92 -18.28 29.75
CA ASP A 19 -22.17 -18.04 31.16
C ASP A 19 -22.10 -19.38 31.92
N THR A 20 -21.25 -19.42 32.95
CA THR A 20 -21.07 -20.60 33.81
C THR A 20 -21.19 -20.15 35.26
N HIS A 21 -21.49 -21.09 36.16
CA HIS A 21 -21.60 -20.80 37.60
C HIS A 21 -20.35 -20.13 38.22
N PHE A 22 -19.20 -20.18 37.53
CA PHE A 22 -17.92 -19.65 38.00
C PHE A 22 -17.45 -18.41 37.22
N GLY A 23 -18.23 -17.91 36.27
CA GLY A 23 -17.90 -16.72 35.50
C GLY A 23 -18.41 -16.76 34.06
N GLN A 24 -18.39 -15.57 33.46
CA GLN A 24 -18.86 -15.32 32.11
C GLN A 24 -17.68 -15.04 31.18
N ILE A 25 -17.66 -15.68 30.02
CA ILE A 25 -16.64 -15.47 28.97
C ILE A 25 -17.35 -15.02 27.71
N GLU A 26 -16.84 -13.96 27.08
CA GLU A 26 -17.39 -13.40 25.86
C GLU A 26 -16.40 -13.49 24.69
N LYS A 27 -16.93 -13.73 23.48
CA LYS A 27 -16.14 -13.67 22.24
C LYS A 27 -16.97 -13.10 21.11
N SER A 28 -16.44 -12.08 20.42
CA SER A 28 -17.17 -11.42 19.33
C SER A 28 -16.68 -11.80 17.94
N PHE A 29 -17.58 -11.73 16.96
CA PHE A 29 -17.31 -11.86 15.53
C PHE A 29 -18.19 -10.88 14.74
N PHE A 30 -17.85 -10.60 13.49
CA PHE A 30 -18.65 -9.77 12.60
C PHE A 30 -19.33 -10.62 11.53
N VAL A 31 -20.60 -10.33 11.26
CA VAL A 31 -21.31 -10.77 10.07
C VAL A 31 -21.25 -9.62 9.07
N ILE A 32 -20.77 -9.89 7.85
CA ILE A 32 -20.63 -8.91 6.76
C ILE A 32 -21.31 -9.45 5.50
N ASN A 33 -21.71 -8.58 4.57
CA ASN A 33 -22.23 -9.03 3.28
C ASN A 33 -21.10 -9.60 2.42
N ASP A 34 -21.41 -10.60 1.58
CA ASP A 34 -20.45 -11.21 0.66
C ASP A 34 -19.83 -10.20 -0.32
N PHE A 35 -20.53 -9.09 -0.62
CA PHE A 35 -20.01 -7.98 -1.42
C PHE A 35 -19.00 -7.08 -0.68
N ASP A 36 -19.02 -7.05 0.66
CA ASP A 36 -18.09 -6.25 1.48
C ASP A 36 -16.75 -6.98 1.72
N VAL A 37 -16.62 -8.25 1.33
CA VAL A 37 -15.36 -9.02 1.44
C VAL A 37 -14.24 -8.42 0.57
N VAL A 38 -14.58 -7.56 -0.40
CA VAL A 38 -13.61 -6.83 -1.24
C VAL A 38 -13.16 -5.51 -0.61
N ASN A 39 -13.93 -4.95 0.35
CA ASN A 39 -13.63 -3.66 0.97
C ASN A 39 -14.00 -3.71 2.45
N SER A 40 -12.96 -3.78 3.30
CA SER A 40 -12.94 -3.43 4.72
C SER A 40 -12.57 -4.59 5.66
N VAL A 41 -11.36 -4.48 6.22
CA VAL A 41 -11.12 -4.90 7.60
C VAL A 41 -10.83 -3.61 8.37
N PRO A 42 -11.84 -2.90 8.92
CA PRO A 42 -11.61 -1.97 10.00
C PRO A 42 -11.49 -2.83 11.26
N SER A 43 -10.26 -2.98 11.75
CA SER A 43 -10.03 -3.49 13.10
C SER A 43 -10.56 -2.43 14.08
N SER A 44 -11.86 -2.49 14.41
CA SER A 44 -12.47 -1.57 15.37
C SER A 44 -12.25 -2.09 16.79
N GLU A 45 -11.12 -1.70 17.38
CA GLU A 45 -11.07 -1.45 18.82
C GLU A 45 -11.68 -0.06 19.08
N PRO A 46 -12.47 0.15 20.14
CA PRO A 46 -12.96 1.47 20.49
C PRO A 46 -11.82 2.27 21.17
N SER A 47 -11.75 3.57 20.84
CA SER A 47 -10.91 4.63 21.44
C SER A 47 -9.61 5.00 20.70
N SER A 48 -9.69 6.16 20.02
CA SER A 48 -8.69 7.25 19.89
C SER A 48 -8.48 7.71 18.45
N LYS A 49 -8.59 9.03 18.23
CA LYS A 49 -8.25 9.81 17.03
C LYS A 49 -7.53 8.99 15.94
N VAL A 50 -8.21 8.70 14.83
CA VAL A 50 -7.59 7.99 13.68
C VAL A 50 -6.53 8.90 13.08
N SER A 51 -5.29 8.76 13.54
CA SER A 51 -4.14 9.54 13.09
C SER A 51 -3.53 9.01 11.79
N LYS A 52 -3.93 7.81 11.34
CA LYS A 52 -3.35 7.15 10.18
C LYS A 52 -4.35 6.21 9.48
N ILE A 53 -4.39 6.28 8.15
CA ILE A 53 -5.10 5.35 7.26
C ILE A 53 -4.09 4.70 6.31
N ILE A 54 -4.31 3.42 5.96
CA ILE A 54 -3.48 2.72 4.96
C ILE A 54 -4.41 2.07 3.94
N GLU A 55 -4.36 2.54 2.70
CA GLU A 55 -5.05 1.92 1.57
C GLU A 55 -4.11 0.89 0.93
N LYS A 56 -4.60 -0.31 0.66
CA LYS A 56 -3.82 -1.42 0.11
C LYS A 56 -4.49 -1.94 -1.16
N PHE A 57 -3.69 -2.09 -2.20
CA PHE A 57 -4.10 -2.58 -3.50
C PHE A 57 -3.25 -3.80 -3.84
N ASN A 58 -3.92 -4.92 -4.12
CA ASN A 58 -3.26 -6.23 -4.15
C ASN A 58 -3.50 -6.95 -5.48
N ARG A 59 -2.50 -7.73 -5.90
CA ARG A 59 -2.61 -8.69 -7.02
C ARG A 59 -3.00 -8.03 -8.34
N ILE A 60 -2.46 -6.85 -8.61
CA ILE A 60 -2.68 -6.14 -9.88
C ILE A 60 -1.89 -6.88 -10.96
N ALA A 61 -2.59 -7.30 -12.02
CA ALA A 61 -2.01 -8.05 -13.13
C ALA A 61 -1.71 -7.17 -14.36
N GLY A 62 -2.32 -5.98 -14.44
CA GLY A 62 -2.09 -5.02 -15.51
C GLY A 62 -0.68 -4.46 -15.49
N ASN A 63 -0.24 -3.96 -16.64
CA ASN A 63 1.12 -3.44 -16.81
C ASN A 63 1.19 -1.94 -16.55
N GLU A 64 0.11 -1.20 -16.78
CA GLU A 64 0.02 0.24 -16.50
C GLU A 64 -0.92 0.47 -15.33
N ILE A 65 -0.42 1.12 -14.27
CA ILE A 65 -1.15 1.41 -13.05
C ILE A 65 -0.96 2.89 -12.72
N SER A 66 -2.05 3.62 -12.58
CA SER A 66 -2.03 4.98 -12.05
C SER A 66 -2.39 4.95 -10.56
N ILE A 67 -1.48 5.42 -9.71
CA ILE A 67 -1.70 5.61 -8.27
C ILE A 67 -2.13 7.06 -8.08
N THR A 68 -3.42 7.27 -7.90
CA THR A 68 -3.99 8.58 -7.57
C THR A 68 -4.00 8.79 -6.07
N LEU A 69 -3.59 9.97 -5.62
CA LEU A 69 -3.48 10.37 -4.24
C LEU A 69 -4.47 11.48 -3.95
N ASP A 70 -5.30 11.27 -2.93
CA ASP A 70 -6.27 12.26 -2.47
C ASP A 70 -6.17 12.45 -0.96
N GLU A 71 -6.56 13.61 -0.46
CA GLU A 71 -6.74 13.80 0.97
C GLU A 71 -7.94 12.99 1.48
N LYS A 72 -7.85 12.50 2.71
CA LYS A 72 -8.91 11.72 3.36
C LYS A 72 -9.41 12.51 4.55
N SER A 73 -10.64 12.99 4.49
CA SER A 73 -11.28 13.63 5.63
C SER A 73 -11.85 12.59 6.58
N THR A 74 -11.51 12.70 7.85
CA THR A 74 -12.22 12.04 8.95
C THR A 74 -13.05 13.09 9.70
N VAL A 75 -13.89 12.67 10.64
CA VAL A 75 -14.71 13.57 11.46
C VAL A 75 -13.85 14.56 12.28
N GLU A 76 -12.60 14.21 12.57
CA GLU A 76 -11.73 14.96 13.49
C GLU A 76 -10.47 15.55 12.84
N SER A 77 -10.08 15.11 11.64
CA SER A 77 -8.85 15.57 10.97
C SER A 77 -8.84 15.28 9.47
N THR A 78 -8.04 16.05 8.72
CA THR A 78 -7.68 15.73 7.33
C THR A 78 -6.37 14.94 7.32
N LEU A 79 -6.39 13.77 6.71
CA LEU A 79 -5.22 12.93 6.51
C LEU A 79 -4.69 13.12 5.10
N VAL A 80 -3.38 13.26 4.98
CA VAL A 80 -2.71 13.53 3.71
C VAL A 80 -1.77 12.38 3.35
N PRO A 81 -1.55 12.11 2.05
CA PRO A 81 -0.69 11.01 1.60
C PRO A 81 0.77 11.29 1.97
N ARG A 82 1.40 10.36 2.70
CA ARG A 82 2.78 10.52 3.19
C ARG A 82 3.75 9.51 2.63
N VAL A 83 3.29 8.30 2.34
CA VAL A 83 4.15 7.19 1.91
C VAL A 83 3.45 6.37 0.85
N ILE A 84 4.09 6.19 -0.31
CA ILE A 84 3.74 5.14 -1.27
C ILE A 84 4.74 4.01 -1.10
N GLN A 85 4.26 2.77 -0.98
CA GLN A 85 5.13 1.60 -1.03
C GLN A 85 4.58 0.62 -2.06
N GLY A 86 5.44 0.09 -2.92
CA GLY A 86 5.06 -0.91 -3.90
C GLY A 86 5.99 -2.10 -3.90
N SER A 87 5.48 -3.21 -4.41
CA SER A 87 6.26 -4.41 -4.66
C SER A 87 5.76 -5.14 -5.89
N LEU A 88 6.69 -5.52 -6.76
CA LEU A 88 6.46 -6.36 -7.93
C LEU A 88 7.00 -7.76 -7.64
N PHE A 89 6.14 -8.75 -7.77
CA PHE A 89 6.50 -10.14 -7.60
C PHE A 89 6.51 -10.87 -8.94
N THR A 90 7.70 -11.34 -9.34
CA THR A 90 7.88 -12.17 -10.52
C THR A 90 7.67 -13.64 -10.15
N SER A 91 6.63 -14.24 -10.73
CA SER A 91 6.18 -15.57 -10.30
C SER A 91 7.04 -16.68 -10.90
N ALA A 92 7.42 -16.53 -12.17
CA ALA A 92 8.31 -17.43 -12.88
C ALA A 92 9.75 -17.27 -12.38
N ARG A 93 10.44 -18.40 -12.15
CA ARG A 93 11.86 -18.39 -11.75
C ARG A 93 12.73 -18.26 -13.00
N GLY A 94 13.79 -17.47 -12.92
CA GLY A 94 14.73 -17.22 -14.02
C GLY A 94 14.31 -16.07 -14.94
N GLU A 95 13.14 -15.49 -14.72
CA GLU A 95 12.57 -14.38 -15.48
C GLU A 95 12.66 -13.05 -14.71
N GLU A 96 13.43 -13.00 -13.62
CA GLU A 96 13.54 -11.80 -12.78
C GLU A 96 14.12 -10.60 -13.54
N SER A 97 15.07 -10.83 -14.45
CA SER A 97 15.70 -9.77 -15.26
C SER A 97 14.80 -9.23 -16.37
N SER A 98 13.81 -10.00 -16.83
CA SER A 98 12.88 -9.63 -17.91
C SER A 98 11.62 -8.92 -17.40
N VAL A 99 11.47 -8.75 -16.08
CA VAL A 99 10.28 -8.16 -15.45
C VAL A 99 10.70 -7.05 -14.49
N ASN A 100 10.55 -5.79 -14.92
CA ASN A 100 11.08 -4.64 -14.20
C ASN A 100 9.99 -3.62 -13.84
N LEU A 101 10.17 -2.89 -12.75
CA LEU A 101 9.35 -1.72 -12.43
C LEU A 101 9.87 -0.45 -13.10
N ARG A 102 8.97 0.37 -13.63
CA ARG A 102 9.21 1.77 -13.98
C ARG A 102 8.20 2.67 -13.29
N ILE A 103 8.65 3.75 -12.68
CA ILE A 103 7.82 4.74 -12.00
C ILE A 103 8.09 6.10 -12.60
N THR A 104 7.04 6.73 -13.10
CA THR A 104 7.08 8.06 -13.68
C THR A 104 6.07 8.98 -13.00
N THR A 105 6.38 10.27 -13.03
CA THR A 105 5.44 11.34 -12.68
C THR A 105 4.45 11.58 -13.84
N THR A 106 3.43 12.41 -13.60
CA THR A 106 2.46 12.82 -14.64
C THR A 106 3.10 13.61 -15.79
N ASN A 107 4.21 14.32 -15.53
CA ASN A 107 4.97 15.03 -16.56
C ASN A 107 5.94 14.12 -17.34
N GLY A 108 6.00 12.82 -17.03
CA GLY A 108 6.81 11.84 -17.73
C GLY A 108 8.26 11.71 -17.24
N GLN A 109 8.64 12.40 -16.15
CA GLN A 109 9.96 12.23 -15.53
C GLN A 109 10.08 10.82 -14.94
N CYS A 110 11.13 10.08 -15.32
CA CYS A 110 11.38 8.76 -14.75
C CYS A 110 12.10 8.86 -13.40
N ILE A 111 11.48 8.31 -12.35
CA ILE A 111 12.00 8.37 -10.98
C ILE A 111 12.72 7.07 -10.63
N ILE A 112 12.07 5.93 -10.85
CA ILE A 112 12.66 4.59 -10.64
C ILE A 112 12.51 3.80 -11.93
N GLY A 113 13.56 3.11 -12.38
CA GLY A 113 13.44 2.16 -13.49
C GLY A 113 14.78 1.69 -14.03
N PRO A 114 14.78 0.69 -14.92
CA PRO A 114 16.01 0.15 -15.50
C PRO A 114 16.66 1.10 -16.52
N ASP A 115 15.88 2.02 -17.08
CA ASP A 115 16.33 2.95 -18.11
C ASP A 115 17.32 3.99 -17.55
N SER A 116 18.38 4.29 -18.31
CA SER A 116 19.43 5.23 -17.89
C SER A 116 18.97 6.68 -17.67
N ASN A 117 17.77 7.03 -18.11
CA ASN A 117 17.15 8.35 -17.89
C ASN A 117 16.34 8.42 -16.59
N CYS A 118 16.26 7.33 -15.82
CA CYS A 118 15.61 7.32 -14.52
C CYS A 118 16.56 7.84 -13.43
N LEU A 119 16.02 8.58 -12.46
CA LEU A 119 16.81 9.16 -11.37
C LEU A 119 17.38 8.11 -10.41
N VAL A 120 16.70 6.96 -10.27
CA VAL A 120 17.13 5.82 -9.47
C VAL A 120 17.02 4.54 -10.30
N THR A 121 18.17 3.98 -10.67
CA THR A 121 18.25 2.77 -11.50
C THR A 121 18.67 1.51 -10.73
N GLU A 122 19.49 1.69 -9.70
CA GLU A 122 20.04 0.60 -8.89
C GLU A 122 19.46 0.56 -7.47
N SER A 123 19.84 -0.46 -6.71
CA SER A 123 19.51 -0.56 -5.29
C SER A 123 19.99 0.67 -4.52
N THR A 124 19.08 1.32 -3.79
CA THR A 124 19.45 2.44 -2.90
C THR A 124 20.05 1.96 -1.59
N ARG A 125 20.06 0.64 -1.35
CA ARG A 125 20.59 0.06 -0.11
C ARG A 125 22.11 -0.10 -0.21
N LYS A 126 22.83 0.86 0.36
CA LYS A 126 24.29 0.89 0.48
C LYS A 126 24.69 0.83 1.97
N PRO A 127 25.95 0.52 2.30
CA PRO A 127 26.42 0.60 3.69
C PRO A 127 26.24 2.03 4.24
N GLY A 128 25.40 2.19 5.27
CA GLY A 128 25.14 3.49 5.91
C GLY A 128 24.04 4.36 5.28
N GLU A 129 23.54 4.00 4.10
CA GLU A 129 22.50 4.77 3.37
C GLU A 129 21.49 3.81 2.74
N ILE A 130 20.20 4.02 2.99
CA ILE A 130 19.13 3.15 2.45
C ILE A 130 18.16 3.87 1.52
N TYR A 131 18.28 5.19 1.43
CA TYR A 131 17.46 6.06 0.60
C TYR A 131 18.36 6.79 -0.38
N SER A 132 17.84 7.09 -1.56
CA SER A 132 18.40 8.09 -2.48
C SER A 132 17.52 9.32 -2.39
N LEU A 133 18.13 10.49 -2.20
CA LEU A 133 17.42 11.76 -2.19
C LEU A 133 17.23 12.25 -3.63
N VAL A 134 15.98 12.46 -4.02
CA VAL A 134 15.59 12.87 -5.38
C VAL A 134 14.72 14.10 -5.31
N SER A 135 15.02 15.11 -6.13
CA SER A 135 14.21 16.33 -6.25
C SER A 135 13.23 16.22 -7.42
N ILE A 136 11.95 16.42 -7.17
CA ILE A 136 10.85 16.31 -8.13
C ILE A 136 9.96 17.54 -7.94
N ASP A 137 9.84 18.38 -8.97
CA ASP A 137 9.12 19.65 -8.94
C ASP A 137 9.49 20.51 -7.71
N ASP A 138 10.80 20.68 -7.47
CA ASP A 138 11.39 21.42 -6.34
C ASP A 138 11.09 20.84 -4.94
N VAL A 139 10.51 19.64 -4.86
CA VAL A 139 10.28 18.91 -3.60
C VAL A 139 11.20 17.71 -3.51
N ASN A 140 11.88 17.56 -2.38
CA ASN A 140 12.77 16.44 -2.14
C ASN A 140 12.03 15.21 -1.60
N TYR A 141 12.37 14.05 -2.13
CA TYR A 141 11.84 12.75 -1.74
C TYR A 141 12.97 11.77 -1.41
N ASN A 142 12.81 11.08 -0.29
CA ASN A 142 13.58 9.88 0.04
C ASN A 142 12.99 8.68 -0.70
N ILE A 143 13.74 8.22 -1.70
CA ILE A 143 13.41 7.07 -2.53
C ILE A 143 14.16 5.85 -2.01
N ARG A 144 13.45 4.77 -1.70
CA ARG A 144 14.06 3.46 -1.45
C ARG A 144 13.72 2.54 -2.59
N TYR A 145 14.70 1.91 -3.21
CA TYR A 145 14.49 0.93 -4.26
C TYR A 145 15.39 -0.29 -4.03
N SER A 146 14.87 -1.49 -4.28
CA SER A 146 15.63 -2.73 -4.13
C SER A 146 16.69 -2.93 -5.22
N GLY A 147 16.56 -2.25 -6.35
CA GLY A 147 17.20 -2.66 -7.60
C GLY A 147 16.30 -3.65 -8.36
N ASN A 148 16.63 -3.83 -9.64
CA ASN A 148 16.04 -4.80 -10.55
C ASN A 148 16.66 -6.20 -10.39
N ASP A 149 16.28 -7.14 -11.26
CA ASP A 149 16.79 -8.52 -11.29
C ASP A 149 16.62 -9.25 -9.95
N VAL A 150 15.50 -8.98 -9.29
CA VAL A 150 15.13 -9.63 -8.04
C VAL A 150 13.70 -10.11 -8.11
N ARG A 151 13.44 -11.28 -7.52
CA ARG A 151 12.12 -11.90 -7.54
C ARG A 151 11.02 -11.05 -6.90
N LEU A 152 11.41 -10.18 -5.99
CA LEU A 152 10.52 -9.25 -5.31
C LEU A 152 11.14 -7.86 -5.31
N GLU A 153 10.94 -7.13 -6.40
CA GLU A 153 11.31 -5.72 -6.48
C GLU A 153 10.43 -4.90 -5.54
N LYS A 154 11.02 -3.94 -4.83
CA LYS A 154 10.32 -3.11 -3.85
C LYS A 154 10.76 -1.67 -3.97
N PHE A 155 9.80 -0.76 -3.78
CA PHE A 155 10.10 0.65 -3.64
C PHE A 155 9.31 1.31 -2.50
N SER A 156 9.81 2.47 -2.06
CA SER A 156 9.13 3.38 -1.16
C SER A 156 9.43 4.82 -1.56
N ILE A 157 8.41 5.67 -1.58
CA ILE A 157 8.52 7.11 -1.88
C ILE A 157 7.98 7.85 -0.67
N VAL A 158 8.81 8.73 -0.10
CA VAL A 158 8.54 9.45 1.15
C VAL A 158 9.13 10.86 1.01
N PRO A 159 8.36 11.95 1.12
CA PRO A 159 8.90 13.30 1.23
C PRO A 159 10.04 13.39 2.27
N GLU A 160 11.07 14.17 1.98
CA GLU A 160 12.21 14.35 2.88
C GLU A 160 11.79 14.95 4.22
N ASP A 161 11.02 16.05 4.18
CA ASP A 161 10.48 16.70 5.37
C ASP A 161 9.44 15.80 6.06
N SER A 162 9.69 15.46 7.32
CA SER A 162 8.83 14.60 8.15
C SER A 162 7.41 15.15 8.27
N ASN A 163 7.22 16.47 8.22
CA ASN A 163 5.93 17.14 8.34
C ASN A 163 5.31 17.60 7.01
N SER A 164 5.76 17.03 5.88
CA SER A 164 5.23 17.32 4.55
C SER A 164 4.42 16.14 3.97
N LYS A 165 3.63 16.41 2.93
CA LYS A 165 2.87 15.41 2.17
C LYS A 165 3.51 15.13 0.81
N ILE A 166 3.12 14.03 0.17
CA ILE A 166 3.37 13.84 -1.25
C ILE A 166 2.48 14.85 -1.99
N VAL A 167 3.09 15.73 -2.78
CA VAL A 167 2.38 16.82 -3.46
C VAL A 167 1.89 16.45 -4.86
N LEU A 168 2.42 15.38 -5.45
CA LEU A 168 2.00 14.86 -6.74
C LEU A 168 0.71 14.06 -6.59
N ASP A 169 -0.32 14.45 -7.34
CA ASP A 169 -1.64 13.81 -7.31
C ASP A 169 -1.63 12.42 -7.93
N THR A 170 -0.75 12.15 -8.90
CA THR A 170 -0.71 10.86 -9.60
C THR A 170 0.71 10.39 -9.87
N TRP A 171 0.94 9.10 -9.62
CA TRP A 171 2.17 8.39 -9.94
C TRP A 171 1.85 7.25 -10.91
N ASN A 172 2.56 7.19 -12.02
CA ASN A 172 2.40 6.15 -13.01
C ASN A 172 3.40 5.03 -12.72
N VAL A 173 2.90 3.82 -12.55
CA VAL A 173 3.70 2.62 -12.41
C VAL A 173 3.49 1.76 -13.64
N GLU A 174 4.60 1.38 -14.26
CA GLU A 174 4.63 0.48 -15.39
C GLU A 174 5.43 -0.78 -15.04
N ILE A 175 4.88 -1.92 -15.41
CA ILE A 175 5.55 -3.22 -15.33
C ILE A 175 6.07 -3.53 -16.73
N ILE A 176 7.38 -3.35 -16.92
CA ILE A 176 8.06 -3.66 -18.17
C ILE A 176 8.27 -5.16 -18.22
N LYS A 177 7.55 -5.83 -19.11
CA LYS A 177 7.61 -7.27 -19.36
C LYS A 177 6.94 -7.58 -20.71
N ASP A 178 7.18 -8.78 -21.21
CA ASP A 178 6.43 -9.34 -22.33
C ASP A 178 5.17 -10.05 -21.79
N ASP A 179 5.23 -11.37 -21.63
CA ASP A 179 4.12 -12.22 -21.18
C ASP A 179 4.35 -12.85 -19.79
N GLN A 180 5.47 -12.50 -19.14
CA GLN A 180 5.87 -13.12 -17.88
C GLN A 180 4.80 -12.91 -16.79
N PRO A 181 4.46 -13.95 -16.00
CA PRO A 181 3.48 -13.83 -14.94
C PRO A 181 4.06 -13.03 -13.77
N SER A 182 3.49 -11.85 -13.53
CA SER A 182 3.86 -10.96 -12.43
C SER A 182 2.63 -10.46 -11.67
N ARG A 183 2.85 -10.03 -10.42
CA ARG A 183 1.81 -9.45 -9.58
C ARG A 183 2.34 -8.19 -8.90
N PHE A 184 1.65 -7.09 -9.11
CA PHE A 184 1.97 -5.84 -8.44
C PHE A 184 1.06 -5.61 -7.23
N TYR A 185 1.65 -5.03 -6.19
CA TYR A 185 0.99 -4.67 -4.95
C TYR A 185 1.49 -3.29 -4.55
N TYR A 186 0.59 -2.43 -4.09
CA TYR A 186 1.00 -1.18 -3.50
C TYR A 186 0.11 -0.79 -2.33
N LYS A 187 0.60 0.15 -1.54
CA LYS A 187 -0.17 0.78 -0.48
C LYS A 187 0.20 2.25 -0.35
N VAL A 188 -0.77 3.03 0.08
CA VAL A 188 -0.61 4.44 0.39
C VAL A 188 -0.92 4.63 1.87
N SER A 189 -0.02 5.27 2.60
CA SER A 189 -0.24 5.65 4.01
C SER A 189 -0.59 7.12 4.09
N TYR A 190 -1.72 7.42 4.70
CA TYR A 190 -2.21 8.76 5.00
C TYR A 190 -2.06 9.05 6.49
N VAL A 191 -1.59 10.24 6.84
CA VAL A 191 -1.39 10.65 8.24
C VAL A 191 -1.93 12.05 8.47
N ALA A 192 -2.31 12.36 9.70
CA ALA A 192 -2.50 13.75 10.11
C ALA A 192 -1.12 14.37 10.32
N LEU A 193 -0.83 15.47 9.63
CA LEU A 193 0.34 16.30 9.92
C LEU A 193 0.05 17.14 11.18
N GLN A 194 1.08 17.41 11.99
CA GLN A 194 0.96 18.20 13.22
C GLN A 194 1.33 19.66 12.99
#